data_AF-A0A4Q5C8A3-F1
#
_entry.id   AF-A0A4Q5C8A3-F1
#
_cell.length_a   1.000
_cell.length_b   1.000
_cell.length_c   1.000
_cell.angle_alpha   90.00
_cell.angle_beta   90.00
_cell.angle_gamma   90.00
#
_symmetry.space_group_name_H-M   'P 1'
#
loop_
_entity.id
_entity.type
_entity.pdbx_description
1 polymer ?
#
loop_
_entity_poly.entity_id
_entity_poly.type
_entity_poly.pdbx_seq_one_letter_code
_entity_poly.pdbx_strand_id
1 'polypeptide(L)' 'MKNRRKKIPELEKMVQTGRKKFVRYEEGAMLYSMGLHSFQNLAKDAGAVYHVKRIVLVNLDIIDEYLEAFRDEEF' A
#
# COMPACT_ATOMS: atom_id res chain seq x y z
N MET A 1 25.88 6.76 4.81
CA MET A 1 25.37 5.68 5.68
C MET A 1 24.14 5.07 5.03
N LYS A 2 24.20 3.82 4.54
CA LYS A 2 22.98 3.10 4.09
C LYS A 2 22.11 2.91 5.32
N ASN A 3 20.93 3.52 5.37
CA ASN A 3 19.92 3.21 6.37
C ASN A 3 19.55 1.74 6.22
N ARG A 4 20.22 0.86 6.98
CA ARG A 4 19.79 -0.52 7.18
C ARG A 4 18.46 -0.44 7.90
N ARG A 5 17.37 -0.48 7.12
CA ARG A 5 16.03 -0.72 7.64
C ARG A 5 16.17 -1.96 8.53
N LYS A 6 16.00 -1.80 9.84
CA LYS A 6 16.02 -2.94 10.75
C LYS A 6 14.83 -3.81 10.34
N LYS A 7 15.08 -5.03 9.86
CA LYS A 7 14.02 -6.01 9.68
C LYS A 7 13.53 -6.37 11.07
N ILE A 8 12.33 -5.90 11.41
CA ILE A 8 11.64 -6.25 12.63
C ILE A 8 10.67 -7.37 12.23
N PRO A 9 10.89 -8.63 12.63
CA PRO A 9 10.10 -9.78 12.18
C PRO A 9 8.60 -9.63 12.46
N GLU A 10 8.26 -8.97 13.57
CA GLU A 10 6.87 -8.68 13.94
C GLU A 10 6.21 -7.70 12.96
N LEU A 11 6.98 -6.74 12.44
CA LEU A 11 6.52 -5.76 11.47
C LEU A 11 6.27 -6.40 10.09
N GLU A 12 7.04 -7.44 9.73
CA GLU A 12 6.83 -8.26 8.52
C GLU A 12 5.54 -9.10 8.66
N LYS A 13 5.28 -9.68 9.83
CA LYS A 13 4.01 -10.37 10.11
C LYS A 13 2.81 -9.42 10.08
N MET A 14 2.93 -8.20 10.65
CA MET A 14 1.84 -7.23 10.62
C MET A 14 1.53 -6.76 9.19
N VAL A 15 2.55 -6.63 8.34
CA VAL A 15 2.38 -6.41 6.88
C VAL A 15 1.63 -7.58 6.28
N GLN A 16 2.06 -8.83 6.51
CA GLN A 16 1.36 -10.02 6.02
C GLN A 16 -0.09 -10.13 6.48
N THR A 17 -0.43 -9.61 7.67
CA THR A 17 -1.81 -9.59 8.18
C THR A 17 -2.66 -8.41 7.70
N GLY A 18 -2.14 -7.51 6.85
CA GLY A 18 -2.89 -6.35 6.34
C GLY A 18 -3.16 -5.24 7.36
N ARG A 19 -2.51 -5.25 8.53
CA ARG A 19 -2.85 -4.37 9.67
C ARG A 19 -2.23 -2.96 9.63
N LYS A 20 -1.42 -2.63 8.62
CA LYS A 20 -0.78 -1.30 8.53
C LYS A 20 -1.66 -0.34 7.73
N LYS A 21 -2.13 0.72 8.38
CA LYS A 21 -2.88 1.80 7.71
C LYS A 21 -2.08 2.50 6.60
N PHE A 22 -0.76 2.68 6.80
CA PHE A 22 0.12 3.35 5.83
C PHE A 22 1.29 2.48 5.40
N VAL A 23 1.53 2.43 4.10
CA VAL A 23 2.66 1.71 3.48
C VAL A 23 3.36 2.56 2.43
N ARG A 24 4.59 2.19 2.06
CA ARG A 24 5.22 2.75 0.84
C ARG A 24 4.77 1.99 -0.40
N TYR A 25 5.01 2.54 -1.57
CA TYR A 25 4.65 1.88 -2.84
C TYR A 25 5.20 0.46 -2.98
N GLU A 26 6.45 0.20 -2.60
CA GLU A 26 7.03 -1.15 -2.67
C GLU A 26 6.29 -2.13 -1.75
N GLU A 27 5.95 -1.71 -0.54
CA GLU A 27 5.24 -2.54 0.43
C GLU A 27 3.79 -2.78 -0.02
N GLY A 28 3.08 -1.74 -0.48
CA GLY A 28 1.72 -1.87 -1.01
C GLY A 28 1.66 -2.71 -2.28
N ALA A 29 2.59 -2.53 -3.21
CA ALA A 29 2.68 -3.38 -4.41
C ALA A 29 2.85 -4.86 -4.06
N MET A 30 3.68 -5.19 -3.06
CA MET A 30 3.80 -6.56 -2.57
C MET A 30 2.51 -7.07 -1.88
N LEU A 31 1.83 -6.23 -1.10
CA LEU A 31 0.59 -6.62 -0.40
C LEU A 31 -0.54 -7.00 -1.35
N TYR A 32 -0.75 -6.21 -2.39
CA TYR A 32 -1.80 -6.47 -3.39
C TYR A 32 -1.30 -7.37 -4.54
N SER A 33 -0.07 -7.89 -4.45
CA SER A 33 0.55 -8.69 -5.52
C SER A 33 0.53 -8.00 -6.89
N MET A 34 0.75 -6.68 -6.91
CA MET A 34 0.72 -5.84 -8.11
C MET A 34 2.14 -5.39 -8.52
N GLY A 35 2.31 -5.04 -9.79
CA GLY A 35 3.49 -4.30 -10.24
C GLY A 35 3.58 -2.92 -9.59
N LEU A 36 4.80 -2.43 -9.32
CA LEU A 36 5.03 -1.15 -8.65
C LEU A 36 4.30 0.02 -9.32
N HIS A 37 4.38 0.10 -10.65
CA HIS A 37 3.73 1.16 -11.42
C HIS A 37 2.20 1.03 -11.40
N SER A 38 1.67 -0.19 -11.48
CA SER A 38 0.23 -0.45 -11.40
C SER A 38 -0.33 -0.03 -10.03
N PHE A 39 0.35 -0.40 -8.94
CA PHE A 39 -0.04 0.02 -7.59
C PHE A 39 0.08 1.54 -7.39
N GLN A 40 1.11 2.18 -7.98
CA GLN A 40 1.24 3.63 -7.95
C GLN A 40 0.08 4.34 -8.65
N ASN A 41 -0.35 3.85 -9.82
CA ASN A 41 -1.48 4.40 -10.54
C ASN A 41 -2.77 4.19 -9.75
N LEU A 42 -3.02 2.97 -9.27
CA LEU A 42 -4.16 2.66 -8.39
C LEU A 42 -4.21 3.61 -7.18
N ALA A 43 -3.09 3.83 -6.50
CA ALA A 43 -3.03 4.73 -5.36
C ALA A 43 -3.33 6.20 -5.70
N LYS A 44 -2.89 6.67 -6.88
CA LYS A 44 -3.21 8.01 -7.36
C LYS A 44 -4.68 8.13 -7.72
N ASP A 45 -5.22 7.15 -8.44
CA ASP A 45 -6.61 7.13 -8.90
C ASP A 45 -7.57 7.08 -7.71
N ALA A 46 -7.23 6.29 -6.69
CA ALA A 46 -7.96 6.23 -5.41
C ALA A 46 -7.77 7.47 -4.52
N GLY A 47 -6.87 8.41 -4.85
CA GLY A 47 -6.57 9.57 -4.00
C GLY A 47 -5.88 9.21 -2.68
N ALA A 48 -5.26 8.04 -2.58
CA ALA A 48 -4.70 7.48 -1.35
C ALA A 48 -3.24 7.91 -1.05
N VAL A 49 -2.67 8.83 -1.84
CA VAL A 49 -1.25 9.21 -1.79
C VAL A 49 -1.00 10.40 -0.85
N TYR A 50 -0.12 10.21 0.13
CA TYR A 50 0.30 11.21 1.11
C TYR A 50 1.77 11.56 0.92
N HIS A 51 2.04 12.85 0.69
CA HIS A 51 3.40 13.38 0.61
C HIS A 51 3.82 13.94 1.97
N VAL A 52 4.72 13.24 2.66
CA VAL A 52 5.23 13.65 3.98
C VAL A 52 6.72 13.93 3.87
N LYS A 53 7.10 15.21 3.88
CA LYS A 53 8.48 15.67 3.63
C LYS A 53 9.01 15.11 2.30
N ARG A 54 10.01 14.22 2.35
CA ARG A 54 10.65 13.58 1.18
C ARG A 54 10.21 12.12 0.98
N ILE A 55 9.11 11.72 1.60
CA ILE A 55 8.60 10.36 1.59
C ILE A 55 7.16 10.36 1.09
N VAL A 56 6.81 9.33 0.32
CA VAL A 56 5.44 9.04 -0.09
C VAL A 56 4.91 7.87 0.73
N LEU A 57 3.69 8.02 1.25
CA LEU A 57 2.92 6.99 1.94
C LEU A 57 1.59 6.79 1.21
N VAL A 58 1.07 5.58 1.25
CA VAL A 58 -0.24 5.20 0.69
C VAL A 58 -1.11 4.71 1.83
N ASN A 59 -2.33 5.23 1.93
CA ASN A 59 -3.34 4.78 2.89
C ASN A 59 -4.10 3.57 2.33
N LEU A 60 -4.01 2.42 3.00
CA LEU A 60 -4.63 1.19 2.51
C LEU A 60 -6.15 1.20 2.63
N ASP A 61 -6.70 1.83 3.68
CA ASP A 61 -8.15 1.88 3.88
C ASP A 61 -8.86 2.54 2.68
N ILE A 62 -8.25 3.59 2.09
CA ILE A 62 -8.78 4.30 0.92
C ILE A 62 -8.65 3.44 -0.35
N ILE A 63 -7.57 2.65 -0.45
CA ILE A 63 -7.40 1.72 -1.57
C ILE A 63 -8.46 0.63 -1.53
N ASP A 64 -8.69 0.03 -0.36
CA ASP A 64 -9.67 -1.04 -0.19
C ASP A 64 -11.09 -0.52 -0.50
N GLU A 65 -11.46 0.65 0.02
CA GLU A 65 -12.74 1.31 -0.30
C GLU A 65 -12.88 1.59 -1.81
N TYR A 66 -11.80 2.08 -2.44
CA TYR A 66 -11.79 2.31 -3.88
C TYR A 66 -11.99 1.01 -4.68
N LEU A 67 -11.31 -0.07 -4.31
CA LEU A 67 -11.43 -1.36 -4.99
C LEU A 67 -12.81 -1.99 -4.86
N GLU A 68 -13.48 -1.86 -3.71
CA GLU A 68 -14.85 -2.33 -3.52
C GLU A 68 -15.83 -1.68 -4.51
N ALA A 69 -15.57 -0.44 -4.96
CA ALA A 69 -16.38 0.22 -5.98
C ALA A 69 -16.25 -0.40 -7.39
N PHE A 70 -15.20 -1.19 -7.65
CA PHE A 70 -14.99 -1.91 -8.90
C PHE A 70 -15.30 -3.41 -8.78
N ARG A 71 -15.91 -3.85 -7.69
CA ARG A 71 -16.31 -5.24 -7.52
C ARG A 71 -17.38 -5.59 -8.56
N ASP A 72 -17.09 -6.57 -9.41
CA ASP A 72 -18.09 -7.08 -10.35
C ASP A 72 -19.26 -7.72 -9.59
N GLU A 73 -20.49 -7.30 -9.91
CA GLU A 73 -21.73 -7.96 -9.50
C GLU A 73 -22.08 -9.02 -10.54
N GLU A 74 -21.26 -10.05 -10.72
CA GLU A 74 -21.76 -11.26 -11.39
C GLU A 74 -22.75 -11.96 -10.45
N PHE A 75 -24.02 -12.00 -10.88
CA PHE A 75 -25.12 -12.76 -10.26
C PHE A 75 -25.05 -14.25 -10.63
#